data_AF-A0A1A7QKA2-F1
#
_entry.id   AF-A0A1A7QKA2-F1
#
_cell.length_a   1.000
_cell.length_b   1.000
_cell.length_c   1.000
_cell.angle_alpha   90.00
_cell.angle_beta   90.00
_cell.angle_gamma   90.00
#
_symmetry.space_group_name_H-M   'P 1'
#
loop_
_entity.id
_entity.type
_entity.pdbx_description
1 polymer ?
#
loop_
_entity_poly.entity_id
_entity_poly.type
_entity_poly.pdbx_seq_one_letter_code
_entity_poly.pdbx_strand_id
1 'polypeptide(L)'
;MGAVFDLAVAGGGINTGTECDWTGWARLVDVDFGRGEAPIKARASRRATRFLSFAKAQPLIRPHGARVAVILGQARAIRDLDKNFDHGLCAADVDYSITHKWPQTVEDVLWRRTKFGLEFMVEKANLLNRYITERMAQI
;
A
#
# COMPACT_ATOMS: atom_id res chain seq x y z
N MET A 1 4.86 5.03 -64.80
CA MET A 1 4.00 3.85 -64.57
C MET A 1 4.85 2.83 -63.81
N GLY A 2 4.54 2.36 -62.61
CA GLY A 2 3.50 2.62 -61.63
C GLY A 2 4.01 1.98 -60.33
N ALA A 3 3.73 2.62 -59.20
CA ALA A 3 4.03 2.09 -57.89
C ALA A 3 3.15 0.87 -57.58
N VAL A 4 3.69 -0.10 -56.84
CA VAL A 4 2.88 -0.89 -55.92
C VAL A 4 3.67 -1.00 -54.62
N PHE A 5 3.15 -0.32 -53.60
CA PHE A 5 3.51 -0.50 -52.20
C PHE A 5 3.09 -1.91 -51.77
N ASP A 6 3.97 -2.63 -51.07
CA ASP A 6 3.53 -3.67 -50.16
C ASP A 6 4.12 -3.40 -48.78
N LEU A 7 3.20 -3.14 -47.84
CA LEU A 7 3.44 -2.70 -46.48
C LEU A 7 3.48 -3.95 -45.59
N ALA A 8 4.64 -4.57 -45.46
CA ALA A 8 4.87 -5.54 -44.39
C ALA A 8 5.22 -4.77 -43.11
N VAL A 9 4.23 -4.66 -42.22
CA VAL A 9 4.40 -4.21 -40.83
C VAL A 9 5.53 -5.03 -40.19
N ALA A 10 6.62 -4.34 -39.83
CA ALA A 10 7.68 -4.91 -39.02
C ALA A 10 7.11 -5.25 -37.63
N GLY A 11 6.62 -6.48 -37.49
CA GLY A 11 6.30 -7.07 -36.20
C GLY A 11 7.55 -7.09 -35.34
N GLY A 12 7.47 -6.45 -34.17
CA GLY A 12 8.54 -6.41 -33.18
C GLY A 12 8.94 -7.83 -32.80
N GLY A 13 10.13 -8.24 -33.26
CA GLY A 13 10.75 -9.48 -32.86
C GLY A 13 11.02 -9.47 -31.36
N ILE A 14 10.29 -10.30 -30.63
CA ILE A 14 10.64 -10.72 -29.27
C ILE A 14 11.97 -11.47 -29.34
N ASN A 15 12.99 -10.93 -28.66
CA ASN A 15 14.30 -11.57 -28.51
C ASN A 15 14.14 -12.97 -27.94
N THR A 16 14.50 -14.01 -28.71
CA THR A 16 14.59 -15.41 -28.28
C THR A 16 15.96 -15.74 -27.66
N GLY A 17 16.51 -14.79 -26.90
CA GLY A 17 17.75 -14.97 -26.14
C GLY A 17 17.49 -15.69 -24.83
N THR A 18 18.25 -16.74 -24.57
CA THR A 18 18.09 -17.72 -23.49
C THR A 18 18.53 -17.19 -22.12
N GLU A 19 17.98 -16.06 -21.67
CA GLU A 19 17.95 -15.66 -20.27
C GLU A 19 16.48 -15.60 -19.86
N CYS A 20 16.08 -16.44 -18.90
CA CYS A 20 14.70 -16.51 -18.44
C CYS A 20 14.20 -15.11 -18.06
N ASP A 21 13.05 -14.69 -18.58
CA ASP A 21 12.34 -13.48 -18.13
C ASP A 21 11.97 -13.63 -16.65
N TRP A 22 12.90 -13.19 -15.80
CA TRP A 22 12.82 -13.40 -14.36
C TRP A 22 11.66 -12.60 -13.76
N THR A 23 11.26 -11.49 -14.38
CA THR A 23 10.18 -10.64 -13.87
C THR A 23 8.80 -11.28 -14.00
N GLY A 24 8.60 -12.14 -15.01
CA GLY A 24 7.38 -12.94 -15.15
C GLY A 24 7.16 -13.95 -14.01
N TRP A 25 8.24 -14.34 -13.32
CA TRP A 25 8.22 -15.31 -12.22
C TRP A 25 8.52 -14.70 -10.85
N ALA A 26 9.05 -13.47 -10.82
CA ALA A 26 9.32 -12.74 -9.59
C ALA A 26 8.03 -12.30 -8.92
N ARG A 27 8.04 -12.31 -7.58
CA ARG A 27 6.99 -11.63 -6.80
C ARG A 27 7.32 -10.16 -6.74
N LEU A 28 6.30 -9.33 -6.94
CA LEU A 28 6.43 -7.90 -6.68
C LEU A 28 6.82 -7.67 -5.22
N VAL A 29 7.65 -6.64 -5.00
CA VAL A 29 7.90 -6.14 -3.66
C VAL A 29 6.56 -5.80 -3.01
N ASP A 30 6.47 -6.06 -1.72
CA ASP A 30 5.25 -5.95 -0.96
C ASP A 30 4.10 -6.91 -1.35
N VAL A 31 4.32 -7.96 -2.15
CA VAL A 31 3.33 -9.06 -2.30
C VAL A 31 3.73 -10.24 -1.41
N ASP A 32 3.17 -10.29 -0.20
CA ASP A 32 3.45 -11.32 0.80
C ASP A 32 2.57 -12.57 0.67
N PHE A 33 2.16 -12.94 -0.54
CA PHE A 33 1.46 -14.20 -0.74
C PHE A 33 1.70 -14.79 -2.13
N GLY A 34 1.81 -16.12 -2.15
CA GLY A 34 1.90 -16.91 -3.36
C GLY A 34 0.56 -17.09 -4.08
N ARG A 35 0.61 -17.70 -5.26
CA ARG A 35 -0.58 -18.10 -6.00
C ARG A 35 -1.42 -19.05 -5.13
N GLY A 36 -2.70 -18.71 -4.93
CA GLY A 36 -3.62 -19.51 -4.10
C GLY A 36 -3.61 -19.18 -2.60
N GLU A 37 -2.67 -18.38 -2.10
CA GLU A 37 -2.61 -18.01 -0.67
C GLU A 37 -3.50 -16.80 -0.31
N ALA A 38 -4.04 -16.09 -1.31
CA ALA A 38 -4.89 -14.91 -1.11
C ALA A 38 -6.07 -15.14 -0.13
N PRO A 39 -6.81 -16.27 -0.17
CA PRO A 39 -7.87 -16.54 0.80
C PRO A 39 -7.37 -16.67 2.24
N ILE A 40 -6.19 -17.27 2.43
CA ILE A 40 -5.56 -17.43 3.76
C ILE A 40 -5.22 -16.05 4.32
N LYS A 41 -4.58 -15.21 3.52
CA LYS A 41 -4.23 -13.84 3.92
C LYS A 41 -5.47 -12.97 4.17
N ALA A 42 -6.50 -13.08 3.34
CA ALA A 42 -7.76 -12.37 3.57
C ALA A 42 -8.41 -12.77 4.90
N ARG A 43 -8.35 -14.06 5.28
CA ARG A 43 -8.82 -14.53 6.59
C ARG A 43 -7.97 -13.98 7.74
N ALA A 44 -6.65 -13.89 7.56
CA ALA A 44 -5.76 -13.27 8.54
C ALA A 44 -6.09 -11.78 8.77
N SER A 45 -6.26 -10.99 7.69
CA SER A 45 -6.66 -9.58 7.79
C SER A 45 -7.99 -9.42 8.51
N ARG A 46 -9.01 -10.24 8.19
CA ARG A 46 -10.31 -10.21 8.88
C ARG A 46 -10.21 -10.55 10.37
N ARG A 47 -9.33 -11.50 10.75
CA ARG A 47 -9.11 -11.83 12.16
C ARG A 47 -8.43 -10.69 12.91
N ALA A 48 -7.45 -10.04 12.29
CA ALA A 48 -6.73 -8.92 12.88
C ALA A 48 -7.64 -7.70 13.07
N THR A 49 -8.55 -7.44 12.13
CA THR A 49 -9.46 -6.29 12.19
C THR A 49 -10.81 -6.58 12.85
N ARG A 50 -11.00 -7.74 13.49
CA ARG A 50 -12.32 -8.14 14.03
C ARG A 50 -12.92 -7.17 15.07
N PHE A 51 -12.08 -6.36 15.69
CA PHE A 51 -12.49 -5.35 16.67
C PHE A 51 -12.85 -4.00 16.02
N LEU A 52 -12.68 -3.87 14.71
CA LEU A 52 -13.03 -2.71 13.91
C LEU A 52 -14.34 -2.96 13.18
N SER A 53 -15.16 -1.91 13.06
CA SER A 53 -16.28 -1.92 12.11
C SER A 53 -15.75 -2.01 10.68
N PHE A 54 -16.59 -2.49 9.76
CA PHE A 54 -16.21 -2.60 8.35
C PHE A 54 -15.67 -1.28 7.76
N ALA A 55 -16.32 -0.16 8.10
CA ALA A 55 -15.92 1.18 7.67
C ALA A 55 -14.53 1.59 8.18
N LYS A 56 -14.09 1.13 9.35
CA LYS A 56 -12.76 1.41 9.91
C LYS A 56 -11.71 0.40 9.44
N ALA A 57 -12.11 -0.83 9.15
CA ALA A 57 -11.21 -1.88 8.68
C ALA A 57 -10.83 -1.69 7.20
N GLN A 58 -11.77 -1.25 6.35
CA GLN A 58 -11.55 -1.12 4.91
C GLN A 58 -10.37 -0.20 4.54
N PRO A 59 -10.25 1.01 5.11
CA PRO A 59 -9.17 1.93 4.76
C PRO A 59 -7.78 1.38 5.10
N LEU A 60 -7.67 0.48 6.09
CA LEU A 60 -6.43 -0.23 6.40
C LEU A 60 -6.20 -1.45 5.49
N ILE A 61 -7.24 -2.24 5.23
CA ILE A 61 -7.13 -3.48 4.44
C ILE A 61 -6.83 -3.21 2.97
N ARG A 62 -7.41 -2.17 2.38
CA ARG A 62 -7.23 -1.88 0.95
C ARG A 62 -5.76 -1.62 0.55
N PRO A 63 -5.01 -0.71 1.22
CA PRO A 63 -3.63 -0.43 0.85
C PRO A 63 -2.62 -1.46 1.37
N HIS A 64 -2.93 -2.22 2.42
CA HIS A 64 -1.96 -3.11 3.07
C HIS A 64 -2.28 -4.60 2.95
N GLY A 65 -3.50 -4.95 2.57
CA GLY A 65 -3.96 -6.33 2.41
C GLY A 65 -3.71 -7.19 3.64
N ALA A 66 -2.87 -8.21 3.47
CA ALA A 66 -2.48 -9.14 4.51
C ALA A 66 -1.70 -8.50 5.67
N ARG A 67 -0.93 -7.45 5.37
CA ARG A 67 -0.03 -6.81 6.33
C ARG A 67 -0.75 -6.04 7.41
N VAL A 68 -2.06 -5.83 7.29
CA VAL A 68 -2.85 -5.26 8.38
C VAL A 68 -2.67 -6.04 9.69
N ALA A 69 -2.44 -7.35 9.63
CA ALA A 69 -2.11 -8.13 10.84
C ALA A 69 -0.79 -7.69 11.49
N VAL A 70 0.21 -7.33 10.69
CA VAL A 70 1.50 -6.80 11.15
C VAL A 70 1.35 -5.37 11.66
N ILE A 71 0.65 -4.52 10.90
CA ILE A 71 0.40 -3.11 11.24
C ILE A 71 -0.34 -2.98 12.58
N LEU A 72 -1.39 -3.77 12.78
CA LEU A 72 -2.18 -3.72 14.02
C LEU A 72 -1.49 -4.44 15.19
N GLY A 73 -0.55 -5.36 14.91
CA GLY A 73 0.19 -6.10 15.91
C GLY A 73 -0.69 -6.69 17.02
N GLN A 74 -0.49 -6.21 18.26
CA GLN A 74 -1.23 -6.66 19.44
C GLN A 74 -2.51 -5.88 19.73
N ALA A 75 -2.89 -4.89 18.91
CA ALA A 75 -4.14 -4.16 19.09
C ALA A 75 -5.34 -5.12 19.08
N ARG A 76 -6.23 -4.97 20.06
CA ARG A 76 -7.47 -5.76 20.22
C ARG A 76 -8.71 -4.88 20.35
N ALA A 77 -8.54 -3.57 20.48
CA ALA A 77 -9.62 -2.59 20.56
C ALA A 77 -9.22 -1.29 19.83
N ILE A 78 -10.22 -0.47 19.49
CA ILE A 78 -10.01 0.82 18.81
C ILE A 78 -9.09 1.75 19.63
N ARG A 79 -9.17 1.68 20.96
CA ARG A 79 -8.32 2.46 21.87
C ARG A 79 -6.84 2.09 21.80
N ASP A 80 -6.51 0.90 21.28
CA ASP A 80 -5.13 0.42 21.16
C ASP A 80 -4.46 0.94 19.87
N LEU A 81 -5.18 1.67 19.01
CA LEU A 81 -4.65 2.25 17.76
C LEU A 81 -4.05 3.65 17.96
N ASP A 82 -3.77 4.01 19.21
CA ASP A 82 -3.27 5.29 19.67
C ASP A 82 -4.06 6.49 19.10
N LYS A 83 -3.55 7.07 18.01
CA LYS A 83 -4.10 8.27 17.37
C LYS A 83 -4.81 7.91 16.07
N ASN A 84 -6.04 8.42 15.91
CA ASN A 84 -6.73 8.49 14.62
C ASN A 84 -6.62 9.90 14.07
N PHE A 85 -6.05 10.05 12.87
CA PHE A 85 -5.88 11.34 12.23
C PHE A 85 -7.17 11.77 11.53
N ASP A 86 -7.66 10.94 10.61
CA ASP A 86 -9.01 11.02 10.05
C ASP A 86 -9.29 9.82 9.12
N HIS A 87 -10.55 9.58 8.72
CA HIS A 87 -10.93 8.64 7.65
C HIS A 87 -10.38 7.19 7.77
N GLY A 88 -9.99 6.78 8.98
CA GLY A 88 -9.40 5.47 9.26
C GLY A 88 -7.87 5.42 9.18
N LEU A 89 -7.20 6.55 8.89
CA LEU A 89 -5.75 6.69 9.03
C LEU A 89 -5.38 6.78 10.51
N CYS A 90 -4.64 5.78 11.00
CA CYS A 90 -4.16 5.71 12.38
C CYS A 90 -2.63 5.80 12.48
N ALA A 91 -2.13 6.06 13.68
CA ALA A 91 -0.69 6.08 13.99
C ALA A 91 0.03 4.80 13.54
N ALA A 92 -0.57 3.63 13.76
CA ALA A 92 0.03 2.36 13.33
C ALA A 92 0.25 2.28 11.81
N ASP A 93 -0.68 2.82 11.02
CA ASP A 93 -0.55 2.88 9.55
C ASP A 93 0.57 3.84 9.13
N VAL A 94 0.64 5.01 9.77
CA VAL A 94 1.68 6.01 9.51
C VAL A 94 3.06 5.47 9.89
N ASP A 95 3.19 4.83 11.05
CA ASP A 95 4.43 4.20 11.52
C ASP A 95 4.90 3.10 10.58
N TYR A 96 3.98 2.24 10.14
CA TYR A 96 4.28 1.23 9.14
C TYR A 96 4.75 1.86 7.83
N SER A 97 4.08 2.93 7.39
CA SER A 97 4.45 3.64 6.17
C SER A 97 5.83 4.28 6.29
N ILE A 98 6.17 4.94 7.41
CA ILE A 98 7.51 5.51 7.65
C ILE A 98 8.60 4.44 7.54
N THR A 99 8.39 3.31 8.21
CA THR A 99 9.39 2.23 8.32
C THR A 99 9.56 1.38 7.04
N HIS A 100 8.51 1.24 6.22
CA HIS A 100 8.51 0.32 5.07
C HIS A 100 8.30 0.99 3.72
N LYS A 101 7.82 2.23 3.67
CA LYS A 101 7.44 2.93 2.43
C LYS A 101 8.13 4.29 2.27
N TRP A 102 9.00 4.66 3.22
CA TRP A 102 9.85 5.86 3.23
C TRP A 102 9.17 7.19 2.85
N PRO A 103 7.95 7.52 3.33
CA PRO A 103 7.43 8.88 3.24
C PRO A 103 8.35 9.83 4.00
N GLN A 104 8.64 11.00 3.41
CA GLN A 104 9.41 12.06 4.07
C GLN A 104 8.50 13.21 4.51
N THR A 105 7.31 13.34 3.91
CA THR A 105 6.38 14.43 4.20
C THR A 105 4.95 13.94 4.41
N VAL A 106 4.10 14.83 4.93
CA VAL A 106 2.67 14.56 5.05
C VAL A 106 2.03 14.32 3.69
N GLU A 107 2.49 14.98 2.64
CA GLU A 107 2.01 14.80 1.26
C GLU A 107 2.34 13.41 0.73
N ASP A 108 3.51 12.84 1.05
CA ASP A 108 3.85 11.47 0.67
C ASP A 108 2.87 10.46 1.27
N VAL A 109 2.55 10.63 2.56
CA VAL A 109 1.57 9.79 3.25
C VAL A 109 0.19 9.96 2.62
N LEU A 110 -0.29 11.20 2.51
CA LEU A 110 -1.66 11.50 2.09
C LEU A 110 -1.93 11.20 0.62
N TRP A 111 -0.99 11.48 -0.29
CA TRP A 111 -1.24 11.42 -1.74
C TRP A 111 -0.60 10.20 -2.41
N ARG A 112 0.60 9.78 -1.98
CA ARG A 112 1.33 8.70 -2.66
C ARG A 112 1.07 7.33 -2.02
N ARG A 113 0.94 7.25 -0.68
CA ARG A 113 0.88 5.96 0.04
C ARG A 113 -0.53 5.53 0.44
N THR A 114 -1.41 6.47 0.76
CA THR A 114 -2.74 6.14 1.33
C THR A 114 -3.91 6.72 0.54
N LYS A 115 -3.72 7.82 -0.18
CA LYS A 115 -4.77 8.59 -0.88
C LYS A 115 -5.81 9.26 0.04
N PHE A 116 -5.54 9.40 1.34
CA PHE A 116 -6.43 10.12 2.26
C PHE A 116 -6.47 11.64 2.02
N GLY A 117 -5.56 12.20 1.21
CA GLY A 117 -5.55 13.62 0.87
C GLY A 117 -6.86 14.11 0.23
N LEU A 118 -7.66 13.22 -0.37
CA LEU A 118 -8.95 13.56 -0.98
C LEU A 118 -10.04 13.95 0.03
N GLU A 119 -9.92 13.53 1.29
CA GLU A 119 -10.95 13.70 2.32
C GLU A 119 -10.42 14.46 3.55
N PHE A 120 -9.13 14.81 3.59
CA PHE A 120 -8.47 15.38 4.76
C PHE A 120 -8.76 16.87 4.97
N MET A 121 -9.18 17.25 6.17
CA MET A 121 -9.21 18.65 6.60
C MET A 121 -7.79 19.20 6.88
N VAL A 122 -7.59 20.51 6.64
CA VAL A 122 -6.29 21.18 6.79
C VAL A 122 -5.75 21.07 8.23
N GLU A 123 -6.61 21.21 9.24
CA GLU A 123 -6.23 21.09 10.65
C GLU A 123 -5.71 19.69 10.99
N LYS A 124 -6.27 18.66 10.36
CA LYS A 124 -5.84 17.27 10.53
C LYS A 124 -4.50 17.01 9.84
N ALA A 125 -4.26 17.63 8.69
CA ALA A 125 -2.96 17.55 8.02
C ALA A 125 -1.84 18.11 8.89
N ASN A 126 -2.08 19.22 9.62
CA ASN A 126 -1.11 19.78 10.55
C ASN A 126 -0.80 18.86 11.74
N LEU A 127 -1.81 18.16 12.26
CA LEU A 127 -1.63 17.14 13.31
C LEU A 127 -0.79 15.96 12.80
N LEU A 128 -1.07 15.49 11.59
CA LEU A 128 -0.32 14.41 10.94
C LEU A 128 1.13 14.83 10.64
N ASN A 129 1.34 16.04 10.14
CA ASN A 129 2.68 16.55 9.85
C ASN A 129 3.55 16.59 11.11
N ARG A 130 3.03 17.13 12.22
CA ARG A 130 3.74 17.11 13.51
C ARG A 130 4.09 15.70 13.94
N TYR A 131 3.15 14.77 13.84
CA TYR A 131 3.41 13.37 14.19
C TYR A 131 4.52 12.75 13.34
N ILE A 132 4.51 12.96 12.03
CA ILE A 132 5.54 12.44 11.12
C ILE A 132 6.90 13.03 11.48
N THR A 133 7.00 14.34 11.70
CA THR A 133 8.25 15.00 12.11
C THR A 133 8.79 14.46 13.43
N GLU A 134 7.94 14.36 14.45
CA GLU A 134 8.32 13.79 15.76
C GLU A 134 8.80 12.34 15.62
N ARG A 135 8.12 11.54 14.80
CA ARG A 135 8.45 10.13 14.62
C ARG A 135 9.75 9.94 13.85
N MET A 136 9.98 10.72 12.80
CA MET A 136 11.22 10.68 12.01
C MET A 136 12.44 11.14 12.83
N ALA A 137 12.26 12.03 13.80
CA ALA A 137 13.33 12.44 14.71
C ALA A 137 13.76 11.33 15.70
N GLN A 138 13.00 10.23 15.79
CA GLN A 138 13.25 9.10 16.70
C GLN A 138 13.84 7.86 16.00
N ILE A 139 14.03 7.89 14.68
CA ILE A 139 14.53 6.79 13.85
C ILE A 139 15.96 7.10 13.42
#